data_AF-A0A920DQB3-F1
#
_entry.id   AF-A0A920DQB3-F1
#
_cell.length_a   1.000
_cell.length_b   1.000
_cell.length_c   1.000
_cell.angle_alpha   90.00
_cell.angle_beta   90.00
_cell.angle_gamma   90.00
#
_symmetry.space_group_name_H-M   'P 1'
#
loop_
_entity.id
_entity.type
_entity.pdbx_description
1 polymer ?
#
loop_
_entity_poly.entity_id
_entity_poly.type
_entity_poly.pdbx_seq_one_letter_code
_entity_poly.pdbx_strand_id
1 'polypeptide(L)'
;MEKNTKKLTNLDQIGEFGLIELITKDFEVFNDTTELSVGDDAAILDYKRDKSIVTTDMLVEGVHFDLSYFPLKHLGYKSVVASISDVCAMNGITKQITVSIAVSNRFKLESIQELYSGIKLACKRYNVDLIGGDTTSSLKGLVISITAIGIPAKSGYVTRGGSKHNDLVIVSGSLGGAYLGLQVLEREKQVFS
;
A
#
# COMPACT_ATOMS: atom_id res chain seq x y z
N MET A 1 -34.67 30.50 -16.78
CA MET A 1 -33.32 30.07 -16.38
C MET A 1 -33.47 28.99 -15.32
N GLU A 2 -33.57 27.72 -15.75
CA GLU A 2 -33.61 26.59 -14.81
C GLU A 2 -32.22 26.41 -14.20
N LYS A 3 -32.12 26.60 -12.89
CA LYS A 3 -30.93 26.25 -12.11
C LYS A 3 -30.82 24.74 -12.09
N ASN A 4 -30.06 24.19 -13.03
CA ASN A 4 -29.67 22.79 -13.03
C ASN A 4 -28.63 22.57 -11.92
N THR A 5 -29.07 22.57 -10.66
CA THR A 5 -28.23 22.20 -9.51
C THR A 5 -28.05 20.70 -9.51
N LYS A 6 -27.05 20.22 -10.27
CA LYS A 6 -26.57 18.84 -10.17
C LYS A 6 -26.24 18.56 -8.70
N LYS A 7 -26.99 17.66 -8.07
CA LYS A 7 -26.73 17.23 -6.70
C LYS A 7 -25.41 16.46 -6.69
N LEU A 8 -24.41 16.96 -5.97
CA LEU A 8 -23.12 16.31 -5.83
C LEU A 8 -23.26 15.05 -4.96
N THR A 9 -22.54 13.99 -5.32
CA THR A 9 -22.50 12.73 -4.57
C THR A 9 -21.30 12.76 -3.65
N ASN A 10 -21.49 12.42 -2.36
CA ASN A 10 -20.40 12.32 -1.41
C ASN A 10 -19.73 10.94 -1.52
N LEU A 11 -18.42 10.86 -1.24
CA LEU A 11 -17.64 9.62 -1.39
C LEU A 11 -18.07 8.50 -0.43
N ASP A 12 -18.58 8.83 0.75
CA ASP A 12 -19.08 7.87 1.75
C ASP A 12 -20.26 7.03 1.22
N GLN A 13 -21.01 7.56 0.26
CA GLN A 13 -22.14 6.86 -0.36
C GLN A 13 -21.71 5.75 -1.33
N ILE A 14 -20.48 5.84 -1.84
CA ILE A 14 -19.93 4.92 -2.86
C ILE A 14 -18.97 3.92 -2.20
N GLY A 15 -18.25 4.35 -1.16
CA GLY A 15 -17.21 3.54 -0.52
C GLY A 15 -15.96 3.39 -1.39
N GLU A 16 -14.93 2.76 -0.83
CA GLU A 16 -13.62 2.63 -1.48
C GLU A 16 -13.68 1.81 -2.78
N PHE A 17 -14.21 0.58 -2.72
CA PHE A 17 -14.25 -0.31 -3.88
C PHE A 17 -15.10 0.27 -5.03
N GLY A 18 -16.25 0.86 -4.71
CA GLY A 18 -17.09 1.51 -5.73
C GLY A 18 -16.42 2.75 -6.32
N LEU A 19 -15.63 3.49 -5.53
CA LEU A 19 -14.88 4.63 -6.03
C LEU A 19 -13.76 4.17 -6.98
N ILE A 20 -13.01 3.12 -6.61
CA ILE A 20 -11.96 2.54 -7.46
C ILE A 20 -12.57 2.12 -8.80
N GLU A 21 -13.66 1.33 -8.78
CA GLU A 21 -14.35 0.91 -9.99
C GLU A 21 -14.76 2.12 -10.86
N LEU A 22 -15.34 3.15 -10.24
CA LEU A 22 -15.80 4.34 -10.96
C LEU A 22 -14.66 5.14 -11.61
N ILE A 23 -13.52 5.28 -10.93
CA ILE A 23 -12.39 6.06 -11.45
C ILE A 23 -11.54 5.26 -12.44
N THR A 24 -11.55 3.92 -12.41
CA THR A 24 -10.72 3.10 -13.30
C THR A 24 -11.45 2.46 -14.48
N LYS A 25 -12.77 2.37 -14.46
CA LYS A 25 -13.57 1.66 -15.50
C LYS A 25 -13.34 2.12 -16.94
N ASP A 26 -13.00 3.39 -17.14
CA ASP A 26 -12.89 4.00 -18.48
C ASP A 26 -11.42 4.05 -18.97
N PHE A 27 -10.48 3.46 -18.23
CA PHE A 27 -9.07 3.36 -18.65
C PHE A 27 -8.84 2.12 -19.50
N GLU A 28 -8.54 2.34 -20.78
CA GLU A 28 -8.20 1.27 -21.73
C GLU A 28 -6.72 0.87 -21.62
N VAL A 29 -6.45 -0.42 -21.83
CA VAL A 29 -5.09 -0.96 -21.92
C VAL A 29 -4.58 -0.83 -23.35
N PHE A 30 -3.64 0.09 -23.58
CA PHE A 30 -3.05 0.32 -24.90
C PHE A 30 -1.76 -0.48 -25.16
N ASN A 31 -1.01 -0.81 -24.11
CA ASN A 31 0.27 -1.50 -24.24
C ASN A 31 0.08 -3.02 -24.14
N ASP A 32 0.62 -3.76 -25.10
CA ASP A 32 0.61 -5.23 -25.12
C ASP A 32 1.40 -5.86 -23.96
N THR A 33 2.26 -5.06 -23.32
CA THR A 33 3.03 -5.45 -22.14
C THR A 33 2.22 -5.41 -20.85
N THR A 34 1.00 -4.88 -20.83
CA THR A 34 0.14 -4.95 -19.64
C THR A 34 -0.70 -6.24 -19.69
N GLU A 35 -0.25 -7.27 -18.97
CA GLU A 35 -0.93 -8.57 -18.92
C GLU A 35 -2.08 -8.58 -17.90
N LEU A 36 -1.88 -7.96 -16.73
CA LEU A 36 -2.92 -7.78 -15.71
C LEU A 36 -2.95 -6.32 -15.26
N SER A 37 -4.12 -5.70 -15.39
CA SER A 37 -4.39 -4.31 -14.99
C SER A 37 -5.06 -4.23 -13.61
N VAL A 38 -5.67 -3.08 -13.29
CA VAL A 38 -6.41 -2.81 -12.05
C VAL A 38 -7.45 -3.91 -11.75
N GLY A 39 -7.54 -4.32 -10.49
CA GLY A 39 -8.57 -5.26 -10.00
C GLY A 39 -8.02 -6.40 -9.12
N ASP A 40 -6.70 -6.57 -9.08
CA ASP A 40 -6.01 -7.56 -8.26
C ASP A 40 -5.10 -6.89 -7.19
N ASP A 41 -4.32 -7.67 -6.44
CA ASP A 41 -3.38 -7.15 -5.44
C ASP A 41 -2.21 -6.36 -6.06
N ALA A 42 -1.85 -6.65 -7.31
CA ALA A 42 -0.85 -5.89 -8.07
C ALA A 42 -1.07 -6.04 -9.59
N ALA A 43 -0.45 -5.16 -10.37
CA ALA A 43 -0.42 -5.26 -11.83
C ALA A 43 0.69 -6.22 -12.30
N ILE A 44 0.46 -6.89 -13.43
CA ILE A 44 1.46 -7.72 -14.12
C ILE A 44 1.85 -7.07 -15.44
N LEU A 45 3.15 -6.83 -15.60
CA LEU A 45 3.75 -6.32 -16.83
C LEU A 45 4.60 -7.44 -17.47
N ASP A 46 4.28 -7.84 -18.70
CA ASP A 46 4.97 -8.87 -19.46
C ASP A 46 5.78 -8.26 -20.60
N TYR A 47 7.11 -8.29 -20.47
CA TYR A 47 8.05 -7.85 -21.51
C TYR A 47 8.56 -9.02 -22.37
N LYS A 48 7.77 -10.10 -22.49
CA LYS A 48 8.01 -11.36 -23.22
C LYS A 48 9.12 -12.24 -22.65
N ARG A 49 10.23 -11.63 -22.23
CA ARG A 49 11.37 -12.32 -21.60
C ARG A 49 11.30 -12.30 -20.09
N ASP A 50 10.79 -11.20 -19.54
CA ASP A 50 10.70 -10.96 -18.11
C ASP A 50 9.31 -10.42 -17.77
N LYS A 51 8.80 -10.84 -16.61
CA LYS A 51 7.55 -10.31 -16.04
C LYS A 51 7.86 -9.53 -14.78
N SER A 52 7.15 -8.43 -14.60
CA SER A 52 7.22 -7.59 -13.41
C SER A 52 5.86 -7.53 -12.72
N ILE A 53 5.89 -7.52 -11.39
CA ILE A 53 4.74 -7.31 -10.52
C ILE A 53 4.88 -5.92 -9.91
N VAL A 54 3.86 -5.07 -10.03
CA VAL A 54 3.91 -3.69 -9.55
C VAL A 54 2.67 -3.35 -8.74
N THR A 55 2.89 -2.92 -7.49
CA THR A 55 1.84 -2.41 -6.58
C THR A 55 2.30 -1.12 -5.93
N THR A 56 1.37 -0.33 -5.41
CA THR A 56 1.65 0.88 -4.65
C THR A 56 0.67 1.05 -3.51
N ASP A 57 1.18 1.23 -2.29
CA ASP A 57 0.37 1.61 -1.13
C ASP A 57 0.68 3.02 -0.66
N MET A 58 -0.32 3.63 -0.05
CA MET A 58 -0.18 4.91 0.62
C MET A 58 -0.62 4.81 2.09
N LEU A 59 0.24 5.26 3.00
CA LEU A 59 -0.05 5.43 4.41
C LEU A 59 -0.15 6.92 4.73
N VAL A 60 -1.33 7.31 5.19
CA VAL A 60 -1.67 8.68 5.58
C VAL A 60 -1.83 8.75 7.10
N GLU A 61 -1.14 9.70 7.74
CA GLU A 61 -1.29 9.96 9.17
C GLU A 61 -2.73 10.34 9.53
N GLY A 62 -3.24 9.79 10.64
CA GLY A 62 -4.61 9.96 11.09
C GLY A 62 -5.63 9.07 10.38
N VAL A 63 -5.19 8.30 9.38
CA VAL A 63 -6.00 7.28 8.70
C VAL A 63 -5.41 5.89 8.92
N HIS A 64 -4.12 5.72 8.62
CA HIS A 64 -3.45 4.40 8.63
C HIS A 64 -2.52 4.19 9.82
N PHE A 65 -2.14 5.28 10.49
CA PHE A 65 -1.29 5.29 11.67
C PHE A 65 -1.50 6.60 12.45
N ASP A 66 -1.13 6.58 13.73
CA ASP A 66 -1.11 7.75 14.60
C ASP A 66 0.24 7.82 15.31
N LEU A 67 0.92 8.95 15.21
CA LEU A 67 2.26 9.11 15.76
C LEU A 67 2.29 9.27 17.29
N SER A 68 1.14 9.39 17.95
CA SER A 68 1.06 9.34 19.42
C SER A 68 1.43 7.97 19.98
N TYR A 69 1.25 6.90 19.19
CA TYR A 69 1.53 5.53 19.63
C TYR A 69 2.25 4.65 18.60
N PHE A 70 2.57 5.18 17.42
CA PHE A 70 3.29 4.45 16.36
C PHE A 70 4.70 5.04 16.16
N PRO A 71 5.75 4.42 16.74
CA PRO A 71 7.13 4.89 16.58
C PRO A 71 7.55 4.93 15.11
N LEU A 72 8.30 5.96 14.72
CA LEU A 72 8.66 6.20 13.31
C LEU A 72 9.45 5.04 12.70
N LYS A 73 10.35 4.42 13.46
CA LYS A 73 11.07 3.23 12.99
C LYS A 73 10.14 2.06 12.68
N HIS A 74 9.11 1.85 13.50
CA HIS A 74 8.12 0.82 13.25
C HIS A 74 7.25 1.19 12.04
N LEU A 75 6.92 2.47 11.89
CA LEU A 75 6.15 2.97 10.75
C LEU A 75 6.89 2.73 9.44
N GLY A 76 8.19 3.06 9.38
CA GLY A 76 9.01 2.84 8.18
C GLY A 76 9.18 1.36 7.85
N TYR A 77 9.23 0.48 8.86
CA TYR A 77 9.21 -0.96 8.62
C TYR A 77 7.84 -1.42 8.09
N LYS A 78 6.75 -0.99 8.72
CA LYS A 78 5.37 -1.32 8.30
C LYS A 78 5.10 -0.85 6.87
N SER A 79 5.54 0.35 6.49
CA SER A 79 5.27 0.91 5.16
C SER A 79 5.84 0.04 4.05
N VAL A 80 7.06 -0.48 4.22
CA VAL A 80 7.68 -1.37 3.23
C VAL A 80 6.99 -2.74 3.21
N VAL A 81 6.69 -3.30 4.39
CA VAL A 81 6.12 -4.65 4.48
C VAL A 81 4.69 -4.72 3.94
N ALA A 82 3.91 -3.65 4.07
CA ALA A 82 2.57 -3.56 3.49
C ALA A 82 2.63 -3.81 1.97
N SER A 83 3.45 -3.06 1.23
CA SER A 83 3.54 -3.20 -0.23
C SER A 83 4.27 -4.46 -0.70
N ILE A 84 5.16 -5.02 0.13
CA ILE A 84 5.71 -6.37 -0.12
C ILE A 84 4.60 -7.43 -0.02
N SER A 85 3.65 -7.27 0.89
CA SER A 85 2.58 -8.24 1.13
C SER A 85 1.74 -8.48 -0.11
N ASP A 86 1.40 -7.44 -0.85
CA ASP A 86 0.65 -7.51 -2.12
C ASP A 86 1.40 -8.33 -3.18
N VAL A 87 2.70 -8.08 -3.34
CA VAL A 87 3.54 -8.86 -4.26
C VAL A 87 3.59 -10.33 -3.82
N CYS A 88 3.68 -10.60 -2.52
CA CYS A 88 3.65 -11.96 -1.98
C CYS A 88 2.30 -12.64 -2.18
N ALA A 89 1.18 -11.92 -2.07
CA ALA A 89 -0.17 -12.44 -2.31
C ALA A 89 -0.33 -12.96 -3.74
N MET A 90 0.37 -12.34 -4.70
CA MET A 90 0.43 -12.78 -6.10
C MET A 90 1.50 -13.86 -6.38
N ASN A 91 2.05 -14.52 -5.37
CA ASN A 91 3.16 -15.47 -5.50
C ASN A 91 4.41 -14.84 -6.16
N GLY A 92 4.65 -13.57 -5.85
CA GLY A 92 5.78 -12.79 -6.31
C GLY A 92 6.93 -12.70 -5.32
N ILE A 93 8.09 -12.27 -5.83
CA ILE A 93 9.27 -11.93 -5.04
C ILE A 93 9.61 -10.47 -5.33
N THR A 94 9.40 -9.59 -4.34
CA THR A 94 9.80 -8.18 -4.44
C THR A 94 11.31 -8.07 -4.60
N LYS A 95 11.75 -7.16 -5.47
CA LYS A 95 13.17 -6.90 -5.76
C LYS A 95 13.55 -5.47 -5.43
N GLN A 96 12.70 -4.52 -5.79
CA GLN A 96 12.95 -3.11 -5.55
C GLN A 96 11.73 -2.40 -4.97
N ILE A 97 11.97 -1.28 -4.30
CA ILE A 97 10.94 -0.32 -3.91
C ILE A 97 11.38 1.11 -4.24
N THR A 98 10.39 1.98 -4.43
CA THR A 98 10.56 3.44 -4.30
C THR A 98 9.81 3.93 -3.08
N VAL A 99 10.31 4.99 -2.43
CA VAL A 99 9.69 5.61 -1.25
C VAL A 99 9.43 7.08 -1.52
N SER A 100 8.17 7.47 -1.60
CA SER A 100 7.78 8.88 -1.65
C SER A 100 7.22 9.34 -0.32
N ILE A 101 7.69 10.47 0.19
CA ILE A 101 7.18 11.06 1.44
C ILE A 101 6.74 12.50 1.26
N ALA A 102 5.61 12.85 1.87
CA ALA A 102 5.20 14.23 2.07
C ALA A 102 5.20 14.54 3.56
N VAL A 103 5.98 15.55 3.98
CA VAL A 103 6.28 15.80 5.40
C VAL A 103 5.98 17.24 5.77
N SER A 104 5.30 17.48 6.89
CA SER A 104 5.12 18.82 7.42
C SER A 104 6.32 19.36 8.20
N ASN A 105 6.37 20.67 8.38
CA ASN A 105 7.46 21.39 9.05
C ASN A 105 7.68 21.04 10.55
N ARG A 106 6.77 20.26 11.16
CA ARG A 106 6.91 19.84 12.55
C ARG A 106 7.94 18.72 12.73
N PHE A 107 8.24 17.97 11.66
CA PHE A 107 9.23 16.91 11.70
C PHE A 107 10.64 17.47 11.61
N LYS A 108 11.54 16.88 12.39
CA LYS A 108 12.97 17.19 12.34
C LYS A 108 13.70 16.16 11.50
N LEU A 109 14.95 16.45 11.15
CA LEU A 109 15.79 15.55 10.36
C LEU A 109 15.89 14.18 11.05
N GLU A 110 16.04 14.17 12.36
CA GLU A 110 16.17 12.97 13.19
C GLU A 110 14.94 12.08 13.08
N SER A 111 13.74 12.68 12.99
CA SER A 111 12.49 11.95 12.77
C SER A 111 12.50 11.22 11.43
N ILE A 112 13.01 11.86 10.37
CA ILE A 112 13.10 11.25 9.04
C ILE A 112 14.18 10.17 9.02
N GLN A 113 15.32 10.38 9.69
CA GLN A 113 16.35 9.36 9.85
C GLN A 113 15.83 8.13 10.59
N GLU A 114 15.01 8.32 11.63
CA GLU A 114 14.39 7.23 12.37
C GLU A 114 13.41 6.44 11.49
N LEU A 115 12.56 7.14 10.73
CA LEU A 115 11.66 6.52 9.74
C LEU A 115 12.44 5.66 8.73
N TYR A 116 13.48 6.23 8.12
CA TYR A 116 14.32 5.53 7.15
C TYR A 116 15.15 4.40 7.77
N SER A 117 15.45 4.46 9.08
CA SER A 117 16.06 3.33 9.78
C SER A 117 15.14 2.10 9.80
N GLY A 118 13.83 2.33 9.88
CA GLY A 118 12.79 1.30 9.77
C GLY A 118 12.70 0.71 8.36
N ILE A 119 12.65 1.59 7.36
CA ILE A 119 12.67 1.22 5.93
C ILE A 119 13.89 0.36 5.63
N LYS A 120 15.09 0.83 6.03
CA LYS A 120 16.35 0.11 5.84
C LYS A 120 16.34 -1.27 6.48
N LEU A 121 15.73 -1.40 7.66
CA LEU A 121 15.58 -2.67 8.35
C LEU A 121 14.67 -3.64 7.57
N ALA A 122 13.55 -3.15 7.03
CA ALA A 122 12.67 -3.95 6.18
C ALA A 122 13.38 -4.38 4.88
N CYS A 123 14.00 -3.44 4.16
CA CYS A 123 14.80 -3.72 2.97
C CYS A 123 15.84 -4.82 3.22
N LYS A 124 16.61 -4.71 4.31
CA LYS A 124 17.61 -5.73 4.68
C LYS A 124 16.98 -7.09 4.97
N ARG A 125 15.84 -7.12 5.67
CA ARG A 125 15.18 -8.38 6.05
C ARG A 125 14.61 -9.12 4.86
N TYR A 126 14.01 -8.41 3.91
CA TYR A 126 13.35 -9.00 2.74
C TYR A 126 14.26 -9.02 1.49
N ASN A 127 15.50 -8.56 1.62
CA ASN A 127 16.47 -8.48 0.53
C ASN A 127 15.93 -7.69 -0.68
N VAL A 128 15.41 -6.49 -0.39
CA VAL A 128 14.79 -5.57 -1.35
C VAL A 128 15.60 -4.28 -1.38
N ASP A 129 15.84 -3.78 -2.59
CA ASP A 129 16.61 -2.55 -2.80
C ASP A 129 15.69 -1.32 -2.80
N LEU A 130 16.06 -0.30 -2.03
CA LEU A 130 15.49 1.03 -2.18
C LEU A 130 16.17 1.72 -3.36
N ILE A 131 15.45 1.96 -4.46
CA ILE A 131 16.03 2.46 -5.71
C ILE A 131 15.68 3.90 -6.06
N GLY A 132 14.85 4.56 -5.23
CA GLY A 132 14.47 5.94 -5.48
C GLY A 132 13.24 6.34 -4.69
N GLY A 133 12.63 7.44 -5.09
CA GLY A 133 11.56 8.06 -4.35
C GLY A 133 11.39 9.53 -4.67
N ASP A 134 10.45 10.14 -3.98
CA ASP A 134 10.24 11.59 -3.99
C ASP A 134 10.14 12.12 -2.55
N THR A 135 10.44 13.40 -2.36
CA THR A 135 10.31 14.05 -1.05
C THR A 135 9.77 15.45 -1.24
N THR A 136 8.62 15.70 -0.64
CA THR A 136 7.93 16.99 -0.74
C THR A 136 7.41 17.46 0.61
N SER A 137 7.02 18.73 0.66
CA SER A 137 6.39 19.32 1.83
C SER A 137 4.90 19.02 1.87
N SER A 138 4.37 18.70 3.06
CA SER A 138 2.93 18.64 3.32
C SER A 138 2.52 19.79 4.24
N LEU A 139 1.32 20.34 4.03
CA LEU A 139 0.74 21.31 4.96
C LEU A 139 0.45 20.66 6.34
N LYS A 140 0.16 19.35 6.38
CA LYS A 140 -0.20 18.63 7.60
C LYS A 140 0.30 17.19 7.58
N GLY A 141 0.79 16.76 8.75
CA GLY A 141 1.14 15.38 9.01
C GLY A 141 2.24 14.80 8.12
N LEU A 142 2.24 13.47 8.06
CA LEU A 142 3.13 12.63 7.27
C LEU A 142 2.31 11.76 6.32
N VAL A 143 2.71 11.71 5.06
CA VAL A 143 2.22 10.75 4.06
C VAL A 143 3.41 9.97 3.54
N ILE A 144 3.26 8.65 3.43
CA ILE A 144 4.25 7.73 2.90
C ILE A 144 3.59 6.97 1.77
N SER A 145 4.23 6.92 0.60
CA SER A 145 3.83 6.08 -0.53
C SER A 145 4.98 5.17 -0.89
N ILE A 146 4.71 3.88 -1.05
CA ILE A 146 5.69 2.86 -1.42
C ILE A 146 5.20 2.20 -2.69
N THR A 147 6.01 2.23 -3.75
CA THR A 147 5.81 1.35 -4.89
C THR A 147 6.73 0.15 -4.74
N ALA A 148 6.18 -1.05 -4.78
CA ALA A 148 6.95 -2.29 -4.78
C ALA A 148 6.99 -2.88 -6.19
N ILE A 149 8.19 -3.28 -6.61
CA ILE A 149 8.47 -3.90 -7.90
C ILE A 149 9.06 -5.27 -7.63
N GLY A 150 8.38 -6.29 -8.12
CA GLY A 150 8.78 -7.68 -7.98
C GLY A 150 8.76 -8.42 -9.31
N ILE A 151 9.06 -9.71 -9.21
CA ILE A 151 8.94 -10.66 -10.32
C ILE A 151 8.10 -11.86 -9.86
N PRO A 152 7.36 -12.53 -10.74
CA PRO A 152 6.71 -13.78 -10.40
C PRO A 152 7.72 -14.83 -9.90
N ALA A 153 7.29 -15.72 -9.02
CA ALA A 153 8.07 -16.91 -8.71
C ALA A 153 8.24 -17.79 -9.97
N LYS A 154 9.18 -18.74 -9.93
CA LYS A 154 9.43 -19.68 -11.03
C LYS A 154 8.19 -20.51 -11.40
N SER A 155 7.27 -20.70 -10.47
CA SER A 155 5.99 -21.40 -10.68
C SER A 155 4.90 -20.52 -11.31
N GLY A 156 5.19 -19.24 -11.60
CA GLY A 156 4.21 -18.25 -12.07
C GLY A 156 3.67 -17.37 -10.94
N TYR A 157 2.76 -16.46 -11.30
CA TYR A 157 2.00 -15.63 -10.37
C TYR A 157 0.60 -16.21 -10.15
N VAL A 158 -0.10 -15.77 -9.10
CA VAL A 158 -1.51 -16.07 -8.85
C VAL A 158 -2.33 -14.79 -8.82
N THR A 159 -3.63 -14.90 -9.07
CA THR A 159 -4.60 -13.80 -9.06
C THR A 159 -5.70 -14.11 -8.06
N ARG A 160 -6.53 -13.12 -7.73
CA ARG A 160 -7.75 -13.33 -6.92
C ARG A 160 -8.78 -14.23 -7.63
N GLY A 161 -8.68 -14.36 -8.95
CA GLY A 161 -9.54 -15.20 -9.76
C GLY A 161 -9.10 -16.68 -9.84
N GLY A 162 -9.96 -17.53 -10.40
CA GLY A 162 -9.62 -18.91 -10.72
C GLY A 162 -9.96 -19.95 -9.65
N SER A 163 -10.58 -19.54 -8.53
CA SER A 163 -11.13 -20.47 -7.54
C SER A 163 -12.26 -21.33 -8.12
N LYS A 164 -12.36 -22.57 -7.66
CA LYS A 164 -13.31 -23.58 -8.13
C LYS A 164 -14.19 -24.08 -6.99
N HIS A 165 -15.30 -24.71 -7.37
CA HIS A 165 -16.13 -25.41 -6.41
C HIS A 165 -15.32 -26.50 -5.69
N ASN A 166 -15.48 -26.58 -4.36
CA ASN A 166 -14.73 -27.45 -3.45
C ASN A 166 -13.26 -27.06 -3.18
N ASP A 167 -12.79 -25.90 -3.65
CA ASP A 167 -11.51 -25.36 -3.17
C ASP A 167 -11.60 -24.99 -1.68
N LEU A 168 -10.50 -25.21 -0.96
CA LEU A 168 -10.39 -24.86 0.46
C LEU A 168 -10.00 -23.39 0.61
N VAL A 169 -10.69 -22.68 1.52
CA VAL A 169 -10.25 -21.37 1.98
C VAL A 169 -9.27 -21.57 3.13
N ILE A 170 -8.02 -21.21 2.90
CA ILE A 170 -6.93 -21.35 3.87
C ILE A 170 -6.37 -19.97 4.18
N VAL A 171 -6.03 -19.72 5.44
CA VAL A 171 -5.40 -18.49 5.91
C VAL A 171 -4.05 -18.81 6.54
N SER A 172 -3.08 -17.92 6.37
CA SER A 172 -1.77 -18.02 7.01
C SER A 172 -1.74 -17.21 8.32
N GLY A 173 -0.93 -17.65 9.28
CA GLY A 173 -0.71 -16.91 10.53
C GLY A 173 -1.96 -16.82 11.43
N SER A 174 -2.07 -15.70 12.15
CA SER A 174 -3.16 -15.44 13.10
C SER A 174 -3.93 -14.18 12.71
N LEU A 175 -5.26 -14.25 12.74
CA LEU A 175 -6.14 -13.15 12.40
C LEU A 175 -6.54 -12.33 13.64
N GLY A 176 -6.84 -11.04 13.45
CA GLY A 176 -7.38 -10.17 14.50
C GLY A 176 -6.35 -9.49 15.42
N GLY A 177 -5.08 -9.92 15.41
CA GLY A 177 -4.04 -9.33 16.27
C GLY A 177 -3.81 -7.82 16.03
N ALA A 178 -3.79 -7.39 14.77
CA ALA A 178 -3.65 -5.97 14.43
C ALA A 178 -4.82 -5.12 14.95
N TYR A 179 -6.05 -5.64 14.87
CA TYR A 179 -7.25 -4.96 15.35
C TYR A 179 -7.23 -4.84 16.88
N LEU A 180 -6.96 -5.94 17.60
CA LEU A 180 -6.87 -5.92 19.06
C LEU A 180 -5.75 -4.99 19.53
N GLY A 181 -4.59 -5.00 18.87
CA GLY A 181 -3.51 -4.05 19.14
C GLY A 181 -3.96 -2.61 18.99
N LEU A 182 -4.65 -2.28 17.90
CA LEU A 182 -5.21 -0.94 17.69
C LEU A 182 -6.20 -0.54 18.80
N GLN A 183 -7.11 -1.43 19.21
CA GLN A 183 -8.07 -1.14 20.28
C GLN A 183 -7.39 -0.81 21.61
N VAL A 184 -6.28 -1.51 21.94
CA VAL A 184 -5.48 -1.19 23.13
C VAL A 184 -4.84 0.18 22.99
N LEU A 185 -4.21 0.49 21.86
CA LEU A 185 -3.52 1.77 21.64
C LEU A 185 -4.49 2.96 21.67
N GLU A 186 -5.67 2.83 21.05
CA GLU A 186 -6.71 3.86 21.07
C GLU A 186 -7.29 4.07 22.48
N ARG A 187 -7.48 3.00 23.24
CA ARG A 187 -7.92 3.10 24.64
C ARG A 187 -6.89 3.86 25.49
N GLU A 188 -5.62 3.51 25.39
CA GLU A 188 -4.56 4.21 26.14
C GLU A 188 -4.48 5.68 25.73
N LYS A 189 -4.57 5.98 24.43
CA LYS A 189 -4.59 7.35 23.93
C LYS A 189 -5.71 8.16 24.58
N GLN A 190 -6.95 7.65 24.64
CA GLN A 190 -8.08 8.34 25.28
C GLN A 190 -7.87 8.62 26.78
N VAL A 191 -7.06 7.82 27.46
CA VAL A 191 -6.76 8.00 28.89
C VAL A 191 -5.69 9.07 29.11
N PHE A 192 -4.76 9.23 28.16
CA PHE A 192 -3.59 10.12 28.29
C PHE A 192 -3.63 11.39 27.42
N SER A 193 -4.65 11.55 26.57
CA SER A 193 -4.91 12.74 25.75
C SER A 193 -5.90 13.69 26.41
#